data_AF-A0A960WZP1-F1
#
_entry.id   AF-A0A960WZP1-F1
#
_cell.length_a   1.000
_cell.length_b   1.000
_cell.length_c   1.000
_cell.angle_alpha   90.00
_cell.angle_beta   90.00
_cell.angle_gamma   90.00
#
_symmetry.space_group_name_H-M   'P 1'
#
loop_
_entity.id
_entity.type
_entity.pdbx_description
1 polymer ?
#
loop_
_entity_poly.entity_id
_entity_poly.type
_entity_poly.pdbx_seq_one_letter_code
_entity_poly.pdbx_strand_id
1 'polypeptide(L)'
;TECISNKSCGNVYRSNTFREVQGTLTLRHGNRCTVDGNFFLGNHRSTTGGIRVIGEGHRVVNNYLEGLEGDGFRSPIVLVKGIPNSPENGYFQVKDAIVAFNTVVDCKHGILVGYNDVKEATLAPSDCQFIGNVLMARSAKSKAVILDDGCGAMAWRDNVFGGDGDMPALSGILWRDPRLLQGPDGLWRPSKDSPALDAVEGAALVARFDMDGDERGTPADAGADEVSIGSAKSRPLKRQDVGPEWAVRE
;
A
#
# COMPACT_ATOMS: atom_id res chain seq x y z
N THR A 1 -5.90 -8.04 -14.03
CA THR A 1 -4.63 -8.72 -14.37
C THR A 1 -3.75 -8.75 -13.16
N GLU A 2 -3.16 -9.90 -12.87
CA GLU A 2 -2.19 -10.11 -11.80
C GLU A 2 -0.80 -10.12 -12.43
N CYS A 3 0.06 -9.17 -12.09
CA CYS A 3 1.46 -9.18 -12.54
C CYS A 3 2.27 -10.19 -11.72
N ILE A 4 2.02 -10.21 -10.40
CA ILE A 4 2.45 -11.27 -9.50
C ILE A 4 1.20 -11.90 -8.91
N SER A 5 1.14 -13.24 -8.96
CA SER A 5 0.06 -14.04 -8.36
C SER A 5 0.65 -14.94 -7.29
N ASN A 6 0.60 -14.50 -6.04
CA ASN A 6 0.99 -15.33 -4.90
C ASN A 6 -0.09 -16.38 -4.63
N LYS A 7 0.29 -17.65 -4.60
CA LYS A 7 -0.64 -18.77 -4.32
C LYS A 7 -0.10 -19.75 -3.27
N SER A 8 0.75 -19.28 -2.38
CA SER A 8 1.32 -20.07 -1.27
C SER A 8 1.54 -19.18 -0.04
N CYS A 9 1.80 -19.80 1.11
CA CYS A 9 1.88 -19.11 2.41
C CYS A 9 3.30 -18.62 2.72
N GLY A 10 3.42 -17.56 3.51
CA GLY A 10 4.69 -17.14 4.12
C GLY A 10 5.71 -16.52 3.17
N ASN A 11 5.32 -16.20 1.93
CA ASN A 11 6.23 -15.57 0.98
C ASN A 11 6.50 -14.10 1.34
N VAL A 12 7.68 -13.62 0.96
CA VAL A 12 8.10 -12.23 1.14
C VAL A 12 8.39 -11.61 -0.21
N TYR A 13 7.69 -10.53 -0.54
CA TYR A 13 7.91 -9.70 -1.72
C TYR A 13 8.46 -8.36 -1.25
N ARG A 14 9.77 -8.13 -1.44
CA ARG A 14 10.43 -6.94 -0.92
C ARG A 14 11.33 -6.23 -1.91
N SER A 15 11.39 -4.90 -1.79
CA SER A 15 12.31 -4.05 -2.56
C SER A 15 12.20 -4.22 -4.08
N ASN A 16 11.01 -4.58 -4.58
CA ASN A 16 10.75 -4.68 -6.02
C ASN A 16 10.32 -3.31 -6.57
N THR A 17 10.46 -3.12 -7.89
CA THR A 17 9.97 -1.92 -8.57
C THR A 17 9.02 -2.28 -9.71
N PHE A 18 7.80 -1.77 -9.65
CA PHE A 18 6.77 -1.87 -10.67
C PHE A 18 6.69 -0.54 -11.41
N ARG A 19 7.02 -0.50 -12.70
CA ARG A 19 6.85 0.70 -13.56
C ARG A 19 5.69 0.53 -14.50
N GLU A 20 4.74 1.46 -14.46
CA GLU A 20 3.66 1.53 -15.45
C GLU A 20 2.92 0.18 -15.60
N VAL A 21 2.91 -0.64 -14.54
CA VAL A 21 2.38 -2.00 -14.58
C VAL A 21 0.87 -1.96 -14.52
N GLN A 22 0.24 -2.29 -15.65
CA GLN A 22 -1.21 -2.46 -15.76
C GLN A 22 -1.66 -3.81 -15.17
N GLY A 23 -1.39 -4.00 -13.89
CA GLY A 23 -1.75 -5.18 -13.10
C GLY A 23 -1.45 -4.94 -11.63
N THR A 24 -1.58 -5.97 -10.80
CA THR A 24 -1.29 -5.88 -9.36
C THR A 24 -0.31 -6.95 -8.89
N LEU A 25 0.35 -6.68 -7.77
CA LEU A 25 0.84 -7.73 -6.88
C LEU A 25 -0.36 -8.26 -6.12
N THR A 26 -0.82 -9.46 -6.47
CA THR A 26 -1.96 -10.10 -5.81
C THR A 26 -1.50 -11.19 -4.85
N LEU A 27 -1.87 -11.04 -3.58
CA LEU A 27 -1.96 -12.12 -2.61
C LEU A 27 -3.24 -12.91 -2.90
N ARG A 28 -3.16 -13.87 -3.82
CA ARG A 28 -4.35 -14.48 -4.46
C ARG A 28 -4.87 -15.67 -3.67
N HIS A 29 -3.94 -16.48 -3.18
CA HIS A 29 -4.15 -17.58 -2.24
C HIS A 29 -2.94 -17.70 -1.31
N GLY A 30 -3.09 -18.47 -0.23
CA GLY A 30 -2.09 -18.58 0.82
C GLY A 30 -2.17 -17.43 1.83
N ASN A 31 -1.57 -17.65 2.99
CA ASN A 31 -1.70 -16.77 4.16
C ASN A 31 -0.32 -16.33 4.66
N ARG A 32 -0.28 -15.28 5.48
CA ARG A 32 0.94 -14.81 6.18
C ARG A 32 2.08 -14.35 5.27
N CYS A 33 1.74 -13.89 4.07
CA CYS A 33 2.71 -13.26 3.18
C CYS A 33 3.00 -11.82 3.58
N THR A 34 4.22 -11.36 3.27
CA THR A 34 4.69 -9.99 3.52
C THR A 34 5.00 -9.30 2.21
N VAL A 35 4.49 -8.08 2.03
CA VAL A 35 4.76 -7.17 0.91
C VAL A 35 5.38 -5.91 1.51
N ASP A 36 6.70 -5.77 1.37
CA ASP A 36 7.51 -4.83 2.16
C ASP A 36 8.43 -3.96 1.29
N GLY A 37 8.34 -2.63 1.40
CA GLY A 37 9.33 -1.75 0.78
C GLY A 37 9.34 -1.79 -0.75
N ASN A 38 8.20 -2.09 -1.39
CA ASN A 38 8.11 -2.12 -2.85
C ASN A 38 7.71 -0.75 -3.41
N PHE A 39 8.18 -0.43 -4.61
CA PHE A 39 7.90 0.82 -5.31
C PHE A 39 6.95 0.56 -6.49
N PHE A 40 5.78 1.19 -6.47
CA PHE A 40 4.78 1.16 -7.55
C PHE A 40 4.70 2.55 -8.20
N LEU A 41 5.29 2.69 -9.38
CA LEU A 41 5.43 3.95 -10.11
C LEU A 41 4.51 3.92 -11.34
N GLY A 42 3.33 4.51 -11.22
CA GLY A 42 2.28 4.45 -12.23
C GLY A 42 2.44 5.43 -13.38
N ASN A 43 3.07 6.59 -13.16
CA ASN A 43 3.18 7.69 -14.13
C ASN A 43 1.84 8.06 -14.79
N HIS A 44 0.73 7.94 -14.05
CA HIS A 44 -0.64 8.16 -14.53
C HIS A 44 -1.02 7.31 -15.74
N ARG A 45 -0.34 6.17 -15.96
CA ARG A 45 -0.75 5.22 -17.00
C ARG A 45 -2.05 4.55 -16.58
N SER A 46 -3.02 4.53 -17.47
CA SER A 46 -4.34 3.93 -17.26
C SER A 46 -4.23 2.51 -16.69
N THR A 47 -5.07 2.18 -15.71
CA THR A 47 -5.20 0.84 -15.08
C THR A 47 -3.96 0.31 -14.36
N THR A 48 -2.96 1.17 -14.12
CA THR A 48 -1.83 0.82 -13.24
C THR A 48 -2.31 0.52 -11.83
N GLY A 49 -1.88 -0.63 -11.31
CA GLY A 49 -2.38 -1.12 -10.03
C GLY A 49 -1.28 -1.32 -8.99
N GLY A 50 -1.71 -1.48 -7.75
CA GLY A 50 -0.82 -1.73 -6.61
C GLY A 50 -0.97 -3.16 -6.06
N ILE A 51 -1.44 -3.24 -4.82
CA ILE A 51 -1.42 -4.44 -3.98
C ILE A 51 -2.85 -4.90 -3.72
N ARG A 52 -3.14 -6.16 -4.05
CA ARG A 52 -4.43 -6.81 -3.77
C ARG A 52 -4.27 -7.90 -2.72
N VAL A 53 -5.09 -7.83 -1.67
CA VAL A 53 -5.03 -8.69 -0.49
C VAL A 53 -6.26 -9.59 -0.43
N ILE A 54 -6.03 -10.90 -0.34
CA ILE A 54 -7.02 -11.97 -0.15
C ILE A 54 -6.39 -12.99 0.79
N GLY A 55 -7.13 -13.49 1.78
CA GLY A 55 -6.59 -14.41 2.79
C GLY A 55 -6.07 -13.71 4.04
N GLU A 56 -5.39 -14.46 4.91
CA GLU A 56 -5.24 -14.12 6.32
C GLU A 56 -3.80 -13.77 6.73
N GLY A 57 -3.65 -12.90 7.73
CA GLY A 57 -2.37 -12.63 8.41
C GLY A 57 -1.33 -11.90 7.56
N HIS A 58 -1.76 -11.20 6.51
CA HIS A 58 -0.85 -10.53 5.57
C HIS A 58 -0.26 -9.24 6.15
N ARG A 59 0.97 -8.93 5.78
CA ARG A 59 1.63 -7.67 6.10
C ARG A 59 1.90 -6.89 4.82
N VAL A 60 1.31 -5.72 4.67
CA VAL A 60 1.54 -4.78 3.57
C VAL A 60 2.17 -3.54 4.18
N VAL A 61 3.50 -3.49 4.17
CA VAL A 61 4.27 -2.51 4.94
C VAL A 61 5.30 -1.75 4.11
N ASN A 62 5.59 -0.50 4.47
CA ASN A 62 6.65 0.32 3.85
C ASN A 62 6.54 0.49 2.32
N ASN A 63 5.41 0.18 1.69
CA ASN A 63 5.32 0.27 0.23
C ASN A 63 5.09 1.73 -0.20
N TYR A 64 5.73 2.12 -1.29
CA TYR A 64 5.58 3.42 -1.91
C TYR A 64 4.77 3.28 -3.21
N LEU A 65 3.64 3.98 -3.31
CA LEU A 65 2.71 3.90 -4.43
C LEU A 65 2.42 5.31 -4.96
N GLU A 66 2.78 5.57 -6.22
CA GLU A 66 2.67 6.90 -6.82
C GLU A 66 2.02 6.83 -8.20
N GLY A 67 1.08 7.76 -8.48
CA GLY A 67 0.56 7.99 -9.82
C GLY A 67 -0.21 6.80 -10.42
N LEU A 68 -0.85 5.97 -9.58
CA LEU A 68 -1.60 4.79 -10.01
C LEU A 68 -3.05 5.14 -10.39
N GLU A 69 -3.51 4.66 -11.54
CA GLU A 69 -4.83 4.96 -12.12
C GLU A 69 -5.82 3.80 -12.07
N GLY A 70 -5.50 2.75 -11.32
CA GLY A 70 -6.34 1.58 -11.12
C GLY A 70 -7.47 1.80 -10.11
N ASP A 71 -8.55 1.04 -10.29
CA ASP A 71 -9.72 0.98 -9.42
C ASP A 71 -10.11 -0.47 -9.12
N GLY A 72 -11.02 -0.67 -8.16
CA GLY A 72 -11.46 -2.00 -7.73
C GLY A 72 -10.29 -2.90 -7.35
N PHE A 73 -10.13 -4.03 -8.03
CA PHE A 73 -8.99 -4.93 -7.84
C PHE A 73 -7.61 -4.34 -8.15
N ARG A 74 -7.58 -3.17 -8.79
CA ARG A 74 -6.35 -2.45 -9.16
C ARG A 74 -6.15 -1.18 -8.34
N SER A 75 -6.98 -0.89 -7.34
CA SER A 75 -6.68 0.21 -6.42
C SER A 75 -5.28 0.03 -5.80
N PRO A 76 -4.60 1.12 -5.39
CA PRO A 76 -3.23 1.02 -4.86
C PRO A 76 -3.09 0.03 -3.72
N ILE A 77 -4.03 0.03 -2.78
CA ILE A 77 -4.17 -1.03 -1.79
C ILE A 77 -5.64 -1.44 -1.74
N VAL A 78 -5.92 -2.72 -1.98
CA VAL A 78 -7.29 -3.26 -1.92
C VAL A 78 -7.37 -4.52 -1.08
N LEU A 79 -8.29 -4.53 -0.11
CA LEU A 79 -8.71 -5.70 0.64
C LEU A 79 -10.03 -6.21 0.07
N VAL A 80 -10.07 -7.49 -0.30
CA VAL A 80 -11.21 -8.10 -1.01
C VAL A 80 -12.17 -8.78 -0.03
N LYS A 81 -13.48 -8.79 -0.32
CA LYS A 81 -14.44 -9.60 0.45
C LYS A 81 -14.23 -11.09 0.21
N GLY A 82 -14.44 -11.89 1.25
CA GLY A 82 -14.39 -13.34 1.18
C GLY A 82 -15.74 -13.97 0.80
N ILE A 83 -15.68 -15.17 0.25
CA ILE A 83 -16.85 -16.02 0.00
C ILE A 83 -17.06 -16.91 1.24
N PRO A 84 -18.28 -16.99 1.80
CA PRO A 84 -18.61 -17.96 2.85
C PRO A 84 -18.31 -19.38 2.39
N ASN A 85 -17.58 -20.16 3.21
CA ASN A 85 -17.12 -21.51 2.85
C ASN A 85 -16.42 -21.54 1.47
N SER A 86 -15.53 -20.57 1.24
CA SER A 86 -14.88 -20.36 -0.05
C SER A 86 -14.25 -21.64 -0.60
N PRO A 87 -14.49 -21.99 -1.88
CA PRO A 87 -13.77 -23.08 -2.52
C PRO A 87 -12.28 -22.73 -2.66
N GLU A 88 -11.43 -23.73 -2.94
CA GLU A 88 -9.97 -23.52 -3.05
C GLU A 88 -9.59 -22.46 -4.10
N ASN A 89 -10.36 -22.34 -5.18
CA ASN A 89 -10.17 -21.35 -6.24
C ASN A 89 -10.94 -20.03 -5.99
N GLY A 90 -11.66 -19.91 -4.87
CA GLY A 90 -12.44 -18.75 -4.48
C GLY A 90 -11.62 -17.65 -3.80
N TYR A 91 -12.32 -16.69 -3.20
CA TYR A 91 -11.73 -15.64 -2.37
C TYR A 91 -11.92 -15.97 -0.90
N PHE A 92 -10.82 -16.16 -0.17
CA PHE A 92 -10.86 -16.30 1.28
C PHE A 92 -11.00 -14.92 1.92
N GLN A 93 -11.73 -14.83 3.02
CA GLN A 93 -11.92 -13.59 3.77
C GLN A 93 -10.57 -13.02 4.17
N VAL A 94 -10.39 -11.72 3.99
CA VAL A 94 -9.24 -11.03 4.56
C VAL A 94 -9.41 -10.94 6.07
N LYS A 95 -8.45 -11.48 6.82
CA LYS A 95 -8.44 -11.41 8.29
C LYS A 95 -7.07 -11.05 8.79
N ASP A 96 -7.00 -10.28 9.87
CA ASP A 96 -5.75 -9.99 10.58
C ASP A 96 -4.65 -9.45 9.65
N ALA A 97 -5.04 -8.61 8.68
CA ALA A 97 -4.09 -7.96 7.80
C ALA A 97 -3.54 -6.69 8.46
N ILE A 98 -2.23 -6.49 8.39
CA ILE A 98 -1.56 -5.27 8.82
C ILE A 98 -1.18 -4.47 7.57
N VAL A 99 -1.81 -3.31 7.39
CA VAL A 99 -1.48 -2.33 6.36
C VAL A 99 -0.83 -1.14 7.05
N ALA A 100 0.50 -1.06 7.03
CA ALA A 100 1.19 -0.08 7.85
C ALA A 100 2.32 0.65 7.12
N PHE A 101 2.56 1.90 7.46
CA PHE A 101 3.71 2.66 6.95
C PHE A 101 3.78 2.68 5.41
N ASN A 102 2.66 2.59 4.70
CA ASN A 102 2.68 2.75 3.25
C ASN A 102 2.56 4.25 2.92
N THR A 103 3.21 4.70 1.84
CA THR A 103 3.05 6.05 1.29
C THR A 103 2.31 5.95 -0.04
N VAL A 104 1.13 6.58 -0.12
CA VAL A 104 0.29 6.61 -1.32
C VAL A 104 0.13 8.05 -1.80
N VAL A 105 0.67 8.36 -2.98
CA VAL A 105 0.73 9.73 -3.49
C VAL A 105 0.11 9.80 -4.88
N ASP A 106 -0.76 10.80 -5.08
CA ASP A 106 -1.28 11.16 -6.40
C ASP A 106 -1.89 9.99 -7.19
N CYS A 107 -2.58 9.10 -6.48
CA CYS A 107 -3.29 7.98 -7.08
C CYS A 107 -4.77 8.32 -7.26
N LYS A 108 -5.42 7.71 -8.26
CA LYS A 108 -6.86 7.83 -8.51
C LYS A 108 -7.70 7.38 -7.31
N HIS A 109 -7.25 6.33 -6.63
CA HIS A 109 -7.78 5.90 -5.34
C HIS A 109 -6.63 5.68 -4.37
N GLY A 110 -6.88 5.60 -3.06
CA GLY A 110 -5.87 5.25 -2.07
C GLY A 110 -6.04 3.82 -1.57
N ILE A 111 -6.83 3.68 -0.50
CA ILE A 111 -7.12 2.41 0.14
C ILE A 111 -8.58 2.04 -0.09
N LEU A 112 -8.82 0.81 -0.56
CA LEU A 112 -10.16 0.26 -0.75
C LEU A 112 -10.34 -0.97 0.16
N VAL A 113 -11.29 -0.92 1.09
CA VAL A 113 -11.64 -2.06 1.95
C VAL A 113 -12.98 -2.63 1.53
N GLY A 114 -12.99 -3.92 1.20
CA GLY A 114 -14.20 -4.67 0.90
C GLY A 114 -14.59 -4.71 -0.57
N TYR A 115 -13.65 -4.53 -1.51
CA TYR A 115 -14.01 -4.69 -2.92
C TYR A 115 -14.47 -6.12 -3.23
N ASN A 116 -15.47 -6.25 -4.09
CA ASN A 116 -15.88 -7.53 -4.67
C ASN A 116 -16.54 -7.30 -6.04
N ASP A 117 -16.38 -8.27 -6.94
CA ASP A 117 -17.11 -8.37 -8.21
C ASP A 117 -17.87 -9.70 -8.33
N VAL A 118 -17.88 -10.50 -7.26
CA VAL A 118 -18.50 -11.82 -7.15
C VAL A 118 -19.59 -11.74 -6.09
N LYS A 119 -20.85 -12.07 -6.46
CA LYS A 119 -22.02 -11.90 -5.60
C LYS A 119 -21.95 -12.70 -4.30
N GLU A 120 -21.29 -13.84 -4.35
CA GLU A 120 -21.09 -14.75 -3.23
C GLU A 120 -20.07 -14.21 -2.22
N ALA A 121 -19.25 -13.22 -2.59
CA ALA A 121 -18.23 -12.64 -1.73
C ALA A 121 -18.84 -11.63 -0.73
N THR A 122 -19.50 -12.15 0.31
CA THR A 122 -20.24 -11.38 1.31
C THR A 122 -19.51 -11.15 2.63
N LEU A 123 -18.38 -11.81 2.86
CA LEU A 123 -17.61 -11.66 4.09
C LEU A 123 -16.71 -10.42 4.03
N ALA A 124 -17.05 -9.37 4.78
CA ALA A 124 -16.20 -8.20 4.97
C ALA A 124 -14.82 -8.60 5.52
N PRO A 125 -13.73 -7.87 5.17
CA PRO A 125 -12.48 -7.99 5.91
C PRO A 125 -12.70 -7.84 7.42
N SER A 126 -11.96 -8.57 8.26
CA SER A 126 -12.06 -8.48 9.72
C SER A 126 -10.71 -8.36 10.39
N ASP A 127 -10.69 -7.73 11.57
CA ASP A 127 -9.51 -7.64 12.45
C ASP A 127 -8.27 -7.02 11.76
N CYS A 128 -8.47 -6.21 10.72
CA CYS A 128 -7.36 -5.58 10.00
C CYS A 128 -6.98 -4.24 10.65
N GLN A 129 -5.68 -3.94 10.59
CA GLN A 129 -5.08 -2.76 11.20
C GLN A 129 -4.43 -1.87 10.14
N PHE A 130 -4.72 -0.57 10.21
CA PHE A 130 -4.15 0.47 9.37
C PHE A 130 -3.36 1.43 10.24
N ILE A 131 -2.03 1.37 10.14
CA ILE A 131 -1.12 1.99 11.11
C ILE A 131 -0.13 2.89 10.39
N GLY A 132 -0.07 4.17 10.75
CA GLY A 132 1.04 5.01 10.29
C GLY A 132 1.15 5.15 8.78
N ASN A 133 0.07 4.97 8.01
CA ASN A 133 0.12 5.17 6.56
C ASN A 133 0.07 6.67 6.25
N VAL A 134 0.73 7.07 5.16
CA VAL A 134 0.66 8.42 4.61
C VAL A 134 -0.07 8.39 3.26
N LEU A 135 -1.00 9.32 3.08
CA LEU A 135 -1.73 9.47 1.83
C LEU A 135 -1.86 10.93 1.43
N MET A 136 -1.46 11.26 0.21
CA MET A 136 -1.62 12.59 -0.38
C MET A 136 -2.42 12.50 -1.68
N ALA A 137 -3.72 12.79 -1.60
CA ALA A 137 -4.62 12.79 -2.75
C ALA A 137 -4.58 14.15 -3.45
N ARG A 138 -4.13 14.22 -4.71
CA ARG A 138 -3.94 15.50 -5.42
C ARG A 138 -5.08 15.88 -6.37
N SER A 139 -6.22 15.20 -6.27
CA SER A 139 -7.39 15.44 -7.11
C SER A 139 -8.67 15.29 -6.31
N ALA A 140 -9.59 16.24 -6.47
CA ALA A 140 -10.93 16.18 -5.89
C ALA A 140 -11.78 15.01 -6.41
N LYS A 141 -11.34 14.36 -7.50
CA LYS A 141 -11.97 13.15 -8.03
C LYS A 141 -11.44 11.88 -7.38
N SER A 142 -10.32 11.95 -6.68
CA SER A 142 -9.73 10.79 -6.02
C SER A 142 -10.55 10.37 -4.80
N LYS A 143 -10.49 9.08 -4.47
CA LYS A 143 -11.01 8.56 -3.20
C LYS A 143 -9.82 8.14 -2.34
N ALA A 144 -9.53 8.88 -1.27
CA ALA A 144 -8.43 8.56 -0.37
C ALA A 144 -8.70 7.24 0.35
N VAL A 145 -9.90 7.08 0.89
CA VAL A 145 -10.37 5.81 1.47
C VAL A 145 -11.75 5.48 0.95
N ILE A 146 -11.95 4.22 0.56
CA ILE A 146 -13.24 3.65 0.20
C ILE A 146 -13.51 2.49 1.15
N LEU A 147 -14.67 2.50 1.79
CA LEU A 147 -15.18 1.39 2.57
C LEU A 147 -16.45 0.89 1.89
N ASP A 148 -16.46 -0.38 1.50
CA ASP A 148 -17.69 -1.02 1.04
C ASP A 148 -18.63 -1.32 2.22
N ASP A 149 -19.91 -1.57 1.91
CA ASP A 149 -20.92 -1.84 2.92
C ASP A 149 -20.51 -2.98 3.86
N GLY A 150 -20.66 -2.73 5.16
CA GLY A 150 -20.27 -3.66 6.23
C GLY A 150 -18.77 -3.68 6.57
N CYS A 151 -17.93 -2.89 5.90
CA CYS A 151 -16.46 -2.90 6.08
C CYS A 151 -15.93 -1.77 7.00
N GLY A 152 -16.80 -1.18 7.83
CA GLY A 152 -16.45 -0.05 8.71
C GLY A 152 -15.62 -0.41 9.95
N ALA A 153 -15.63 -1.68 10.37
CA ALA A 153 -15.03 -2.13 11.63
C ALA A 153 -13.52 -2.45 11.50
N MET A 154 -12.74 -1.50 10.97
CA MET A 154 -11.28 -1.61 10.85
C MET A 154 -10.59 -0.78 11.94
N ALA A 155 -9.43 -1.24 12.43
CA ALA A 155 -8.64 -0.47 13.38
C ALA A 155 -7.71 0.49 12.61
N TRP A 156 -7.86 1.79 12.84
CA TRP A 156 -6.99 2.82 12.28
C TRP A 156 -6.27 3.53 13.43
N ARG A 157 -4.97 3.78 13.28
CA ARG A 157 -4.20 4.63 14.18
C ARG A 157 -3.05 5.31 13.47
N ASP A 158 -2.72 6.51 13.92
CA ASP A 158 -1.51 7.26 13.55
C ASP A 158 -1.35 7.48 12.03
N ASN A 159 -2.43 7.36 11.25
CA ASN A 159 -2.37 7.61 9.80
C ASN A 159 -2.43 9.12 9.54
N VAL A 160 -1.72 9.58 8.51
CA VAL A 160 -1.63 11.00 8.15
C VAL A 160 -2.05 11.15 6.69
N PHE A 161 -3.30 11.53 6.47
CA PHE A 161 -3.90 11.66 5.14
C PHE A 161 -4.22 13.11 4.85
N GLY A 162 -4.18 13.51 3.58
CA GLY A 162 -4.64 14.84 3.19
C GLY A 162 -4.77 15.03 1.68
N GLY A 163 -5.00 16.28 1.32
CA GLY A 163 -5.29 16.71 -0.05
C GLY A 163 -6.79 16.76 -0.33
N ASP A 164 -7.16 16.60 -1.60
CA ASP A 164 -8.52 16.88 -2.10
C ASP A 164 -9.41 15.63 -2.23
N GLY A 165 -8.86 14.44 -1.96
CA GLY A 165 -9.58 13.18 -2.11
C GLY A 165 -10.69 13.00 -1.09
N ASP A 166 -11.76 12.32 -1.47
CA ASP A 166 -12.87 11.99 -0.57
C ASP A 166 -12.51 10.84 0.38
N MET A 167 -12.99 10.89 1.62
CA MET A 167 -12.91 9.80 2.58
C MET A 167 -14.08 9.79 3.57
N PRO A 168 -14.52 8.62 4.07
CA PRO A 168 -15.45 8.53 5.18
C PRO A 168 -14.85 9.09 6.48
N ALA A 169 -15.70 9.50 7.42
CA ALA A 169 -15.28 9.91 8.75
C ALA A 169 -14.75 8.71 9.54
N LEU A 170 -13.44 8.71 9.83
CA LEU A 170 -12.74 7.62 10.53
C LEU A 170 -11.87 8.20 11.64
N SER A 171 -11.90 7.55 12.82
CA SER A 171 -10.94 7.83 13.90
C SER A 171 -9.56 7.26 13.55
N GLY A 172 -8.49 7.78 14.17
CA GLY A 172 -7.13 7.27 13.95
C GLY A 172 -6.48 7.67 12.63
N ILE A 173 -7.08 8.67 11.96
CA ILE A 173 -6.54 9.33 10.79
C ILE A 173 -6.50 10.83 11.08
N LEU A 174 -5.31 11.42 11.00
CA LEU A 174 -5.12 12.86 10.98
C LEU A 174 -5.33 13.35 9.55
N TRP A 175 -6.46 14.03 9.28
CA TRP A 175 -6.71 14.68 8.00
C TRP A 175 -6.04 16.06 7.94
N ARG A 176 -4.79 16.08 7.49
CA ARG A 176 -3.95 17.29 7.36
C ARG A 176 -2.97 17.06 6.21
N ASP A 177 -2.65 18.13 5.47
CA ASP A 177 -1.59 18.08 4.45
C ASP A 177 -0.34 17.37 5.00
N PRO A 178 0.06 16.22 4.44
CA PRO A 178 1.23 15.49 4.89
C PRO A 178 2.55 16.23 4.63
N ARG A 179 2.54 17.33 3.85
CA ARG A 179 3.69 18.18 3.54
C ARG A 179 4.88 17.35 3.06
N LEU A 180 4.63 16.55 2.04
CA LEU A 180 5.67 15.79 1.36
C LEU A 180 6.40 16.69 0.35
N LEU A 181 7.70 16.48 0.21
CA LEU A 181 8.52 17.10 -0.82
C LEU A 181 9.23 16.01 -1.63
N GLN A 182 9.41 16.23 -2.92
CA GLN A 182 10.21 15.33 -3.74
C GLN A 182 11.69 15.46 -3.38
N GLY A 183 12.30 14.34 -3.01
CA GLY A 183 13.74 14.21 -2.84
C GLY A 183 14.48 14.22 -4.18
N PRO A 184 15.83 14.28 -4.16
CA PRO A 184 16.66 14.19 -5.36
C PRO A 184 16.48 12.89 -6.17
N ASP A 185 15.96 11.84 -5.53
CA ASP A 185 15.61 10.56 -6.14
C ASP A 185 14.23 10.54 -6.82
N GLY A 186 13.46 11.63 -6.69
CA GLY A 186 12.12 11.79 -7.23
C GLY A 186 11.01 11.25 -6.33
N LEU A 187 11.34 10.70 -5.15
CA LEU A 187 10.35 10.15 -4.22
C LEU A 187 9.78 11.25 -3.32
N TRP A 188 8.49 11.19 -3.03
CA TRP A 188 7.83 12.07 -2.06
C TRP A 188 8.15 11.63 -0.63
N ARG A 189 8.80 12.51 0.13
CA ARG A 189 9.29 12.26 1.50
C ARG A 189 8.79 13.31 2.48
N PRO A 190 8.64 12.99 3.78
CA PRO A 190 8.26 13.97 4.79
C PRO A 190 9.20 15.19 4.77
N SER A 191 8.64 16.40 4.70
CA SER A 191 9.41 17.61 4.97
C SER A 191 9.68 17.79 6.46
N LYS A 192 10.59 18.71 6.81
CA LYS A 192 10.91 19.07 8.20
C LYS A 192 9.72 19.51 9.06
N ASP A 193 8.64 19.95 8.43
CA ASP A 193 7.43 20.43 9.12
C ASP A 193 6.26 19.45 8.89
N SER A 194 6.55 18.23 8.43
CA SER A 194 5.54 17.23 8.12
C SER A 194 4.85 16.73 9.38
N PRO A 195 3.52 16.59 9.36
CA PRO A 195 2.80 15.93 10.44
C PRO A 195 3.03 14.41 10.52
N ALA A 196 3.74 13.83 9.56
CA ALA A 196 4.14 12.43 9.59
C ALA A 196 5.34 12.17 10.51
N LEU A 197 6.11 13.21 10.88
CA LEU A 197 7.29 13.06 11.71
C LEU A 197 6.93 12.58 13.13
N ASP A 198 7.67 11.57 13.63
CA ASP A 198 7.51 10.99 14.97
C ASP A 198 6.04 10.61 15.31
N ALA A 199 5.23 10.28 14.30
CA ALA A 199 3.79 10.12 14.45
C ALA A 199 3.38 8.76 15.04
N VAL A 200 4.25 7.75 14.99
CA VAL A 200 3.89 6.36 15.27
C VAL A 200 4.68 5.78 16.44
N GLU A 201 3.97 5.49 17.52
CA GLU A 201 4.51 4.77 18.68
C GLU A 201 4.56 3.25 18.44
N GLY A 202 5.58 2.60 19.02
CA GLY A 202 5.74 1.14 18.97
C GLY A 202 6.03 0.57 17.57
N ALA A 203 6.56 1.39 16.67
CA ALA A 203 6.80 1.03 15.26
C ALA A 203 7.65 -0.24 15.07
N ALA A 204 8.65 -0.47 15.92
CA ALA A 204 9.51 -1.65 15.86
C ALA A 204 8.77 -3.00 15.97
N LEU A 205 7.54 -3.01 16.53
CA LEU A 205 6.68 -4.21 16.57
C LEU A 205 6.01 -4.50 15.21
N VAL A 206 5.89 -3.49 14.36
CA VAL A 206 5.19 -3.52 13.06
C VAL A 206 6.16 -3.56 11.90
N ALA A 207 7.21 -2.74 11.90
CA ALA A 207 8.29 -2.77 10.92
C ALA A 207 9.53 -2.16 11.55
N ARG A 208 10.66 -2.87 11.52
CA ARG A 208 11.92 -2.34 12.07
C ARG A 208 12.62 -1.39 11.11
N PHE A 209 12.54 -1.68 9.82
CA PHE A 209 13.18 -0.91 8.77
C PHE A 209 12.14 -0.26 7.86
N ASP A 210 12.49 0.86 7.25
CA ASP A 210 11.68 1.58 6.28
C ASP A 210 11.95 1.11 4.83
N MET A 211 11.41 1.83 3.83
CA MET A 211 11.58 1.49 2.40
C MET A 211 13.02 1.64 1.89
N ASP A 212 13.81 2.46 2.57
CA ASP A 212 15.22 2.73 2.25
C ASP A 212 16.17 1.78 2.99
N GLY A 213 15.66 1.00 3.94
CA GLY A 213 16.42 0.07 4.77
C GLY A 213 17.05 0.73 5.99
N ASP A 214 16.56 1.89 6.40
CA ASP A 214 16.95 2.59 7.62
C ASP A 214 16.10 2.11 8.80
N GLU A 215 16.70 2.10 10.00
CA GLU A 215 15.96 1.73 11.21
C GLU A 215 14.99 2.85 11.55
N ARG A 216 13.75 2.46 11.86
CA ARG A 216 12.73 3.40 12.31
C ARG A 216 13.04 3.95 13.70
N GLY A 217 12.72 5.22 13.92
CA GLY A 217 12.82 5.90 15.20
C GLY A 217 11.86 5.35 16.26
N THR A 218 12.00 5.90 17.47
CA THR A 218 11.05 5.68 18.56
C THR A 218 10.77 7.03 19.24
N PRO A 219 9.69 7.75 18.86
CA PRO A 219 8.66 7.37 17.88
C PRO A 219 9.17 7.31 16.43
N ALA A 220 8.44 6.65 15.54
CA ALA A 220 8.79 6.55 14.12
C ALA A 220 7.96 7.51 13.26
N ASP A 221 8.47 7.82 12.08
CA ASP A 221 7.72 8.56 11.07
C ASP A 221 6.61 7.71 10.45
N ALA A 222 5.46 8.32 10.20
CA ALA A 222 4.42 7.71 9.38
C ALA A 222 4.83 7.70 7.90
N GLY A 223 4.36 6.69 7.17
CA GLY A 223 4.67 6.47 5.76
C GLY A 223 5.86 5.55 5.55
N ALA A 224 6.19 5.36 4.28
CA ALA A 224 7.20 4.40 3.83
C ALA A 224 8.63 4.79 4.18
N ASP A 225 8.85 6.07 4.49
CA ASP A 225 10.15 6.67 4.75
C ASP A 225 10.32 7.02 6.22
N GLU A 226 11.50 6.78 6.77
CA GLU A 226 11.98 7.37 8.02
C GLU A 226 12.99 8.46 7.68
N VAL A 227 12.78 9.69 8.16
CA VAL A 227 13.71 10.78 7.86
C VAL A 227 15.06 10.52 8.52
N SER A 228 16.04 10.18 7.69
CA SER A 228 17.41 9.86 8.12
C SER A 228 18.42 10.76 7.41
N ILE A 229 19.59 10.94 8.03
CA ILE A 229 20.74 11.66 7.42
C ILE A 229 21.63 10.73 6.57
N GLY A 230 21.27 9.44 6.49
CA GLY A 230 22.01 8.42 5.76
C GLY A 230 21.69 8.43 4.26
N SER A 231 22.50 7.71 3.48
CA SER A 231 22.13 7.40 2.10
C SER A 231 21.16 6.22 2.08
N ALA A 232 20.06 6.35 1.33
CA ALA A 232 19.11 5.26 1.10
C ALA A 232 19.83 3.97 0.65
N LYS A 233 19.62 2.87 1.37
CA LYS A 233 20.20 1.55 1.04
C LYS A 233 19.39 0.82 -0.03
N SER A 234 18.13 1.20 -0.18
CA SER A 234 17.18 0.71 -1.19
C SER A 234 16.68 1.89 -2.02
N ARG A 235 16.38 1.64 -3.30
CA ARG A 235 15.85 2.65 -4.22
C ARG A 235 15.04 1.98 -5.34
N PRO A 236 14.15 2.72 -6.03
CA PRO A 236 13.55 2.22 -7.25
C PRO A 236 14.60 1.75 -8.25
N LEU A 237 14.47 0.51 -8.69
CA LEU A 237 15.33 -0.09 -9.71
C LEU A 237 14.99 0.52 -11.09
N LYS A 238 16.03 0.84 -11.85
CA LYS A 238 15.99 1.31 -13.23
C LYS A 238 16.32 0.13 -14.16
N ARG A 239 16.08 0.30 -15.47
CA ARG A 239 16.39 -0.74 -16.48
C ARG A 239 17.82 -1.26 -16.37
N GLN A 240 18.79 -0.36 -16.17
CA GLN A 240 20.20 -0.71 -16.00
C GLN A 240 20.52 -1.59 -14.76
N ASP A 241 19.62 -1.63 -13.77
CA ASP A 241 19.81 -2.38 -12.54
C ASP A 241 19.27 -3.83 -12.65
N VAL A 242 18.45 -4.15 -13.67
CA VAL A 242 17.65 -5.39 -13.74
C VAL A 242 17.94 -6.20 -15.01
N GLY A 243 19.13 -6.81 -15.05
CA GLY A 243 19.51 -7.79 -16.07
C GLY A 243 19.79 -7.21 -17.46
N PRO A 244 20.19 -8.06 -18.42
CA PRO A 244 20.56 -7.60 -19.76
C PRO A 244 19.34 -7.05 -20.52
N GLU A 245 19.56 -6.04 -21.35
CA GLU A 245 18.58 -5.64 -22.36
C GLU A 245 18.40 -6.84 -23.30
N TRP A 246 17.30 -7.59 -23.14
CA TRP A 246 16.97 -8.58 -24.15
C TRP A 246 16.64 -7.81 -25.42
N ALA A 247 17.46 -8.00 -26.46
CA ALA A 247 17.24 -7.40 -27.75
C ALA A 247 15.91 -7.93 -28.30
N VAL A 248 14.89 -7.07 -28.31
CA VAL A 248 13.74 -7.29 -29.19
C VAL A 248 14.32 -7.24 -30.60
N ARG A 249 14.39 -8.38 -31.29
CA ARG A 249 14.73 -8.37 -32.72
C ARG A 249 13.67 -7.52 -33.42
N GLU A 250 14.13 -6.50 -34.13
CA GLU A 250 13.32 -5.67 -35.04
C GLU A 250 12.59 -6.52 -36.09
#